data_AF-A0A7C7WMA2-F1
#
_entry.id   AF-A0A7C7WMA2-F1
#
_cell.length_a   1.000
_cell.length_b   1.000
_cell.length_c   1.000
_cell.angle_alpha   90.00
_cell.angle_beta   90.00
_cell.angle_gamma   90.00
#
_symmetry.space_group_name_H-M   'P 1'
#
loop_
_entity.id
_entity.type
_entity.pdbx_description
1 polymer ?
#
loop_
_entity_poly.entity_id
_entity_poly.type
_entity_poly.pdbx_seq_one_letter_code
_entity_poly.pdbx_strand_id
1 'polypeptide(L)' 'MVGDRWRDVEAGRRAGCRTILLGAGYREHEEVEPDVRLDSIAEAAEWIL' A
#
# COMPACT_ATOMS: atom_id res chain seq x y z
N MET A 1 -3.09 6.58 -1.04
CA MET A 1 -1.81 6.37 -1.74
C MET A 1 -1.68 4.90 -2.08
N VAL A 2 -1.31 4.58 -3.31
CA VAL A 2 -1.12 3.21 -3.79
C VAL A 2 0.35 3.05 -4.11
N GLY A 3 1.00 2.01 -3.59
CA GLY A 3 2.42 1.74 -3.83
C GLY A 3 2.75 0.26 -3.70
N ASP A 4 3.91 -0.17 -4.18
CA ASP A 4 4.37 -1.56 -4.18
C ASP A 4 5.43 -1.83 -3.09
N ARG A 5 5.84 -0.81 -2.34
CA ARG A 5 6.84 -0.92 -1.27
C ARG A 5 6.32 -0.40 0.07
N TRP A 6 6.87 -0.91 1.18
CA TRP A 6 6.53 -0.39 2.51
C TRP A 6 6.90 1.08 2.70
N ARG A 7 7.91 1.59 1.95
CA ARG A 7 8.28 3.00 1.98
C ARG A 7 7.18 3.90 1.45
N ASP A 8 6.41 3.42 0.48
CA ASP A 8 5.22 4.13 0.00
C ASP A 8 4.18 4.15 1.12
N VAL A 9 3.91 3.00 1.76
CA VAL A 9 3.00 2.95 2.91
C VAL A 9 3.40 3.96 3.99
N GLU A 10 4.67 3.99 4.38
CA GLU A 10 5.17 4.93 5.38
C GLU A 10 5.02 6.40 4.96
N ALA A 11 5.40 6.74 3.73
CA ALA A 11 5.23 8.09 3.20
C ALA A 11 3.75 8.51 3.15
N GLY A 12 2.86 7.60 2.78
CA GLY A 12 1.42 7.85 2.67
C GLY A 12 0.79 8.08 4.03
N ARG A 13 1.15 7.27 5.02
CA ARG A 13 0.71 7.45 6.41
C ARG A 13 1.19 8.78 6.97
N ARG A 14 2.45 9.16 6.77
CA ARG A 14 2.99 10.47 7.19
C ARG A 14 2.30 11.65 6.50
N ALA A 15 1.84 11.46 5.27
CA ALA A 15 1.04 12.44 4.54
C ALA A 15 -0.45 12.44 4.94
N GLY A 16 -0.90 11.57 5.85
CA GLY A 16 -2.29 11.47 6.29
C GLY A 16 -3.21 10.78 5.28
N CYS A 17 -2.66 10.02 4.33
CA CYS A 17 -3.43 9.24 3.36
C CYS A 17 -3.76 7.85 3.90
N ARG A 18 -4.90 7.29 3.48
CA ARG A 18 -5.06 5.81 3.45
C ARG A 18 -4.09 5.21 2.44
N THR A 19 -3.61 4.02 2.72
CA THR A 19 -2.50 3.36 2.02
C THR A 19 -2.88 1.97 1.54
N ILE A 20 -2.56 1.70 0.28
CA ILE A 20 -2.73 0.40 -0.38
C ILE A 20 -1.33 -0.11 -0.74
N LEU A 21 -0.98 -1.31 -0.27
CA LEU A 21 0.23 -2.01 -0.68
C LEU A 21 -0.10 -3.04 -1.76
N LEU A 22 0.54 -2.93 -2.91
CA LEU A 22 0.36 -3.83 -4.04
C LEU A 22 1.36 -4.99 -4.00
N GLY A 23 0.83 -6.21 -4.04
CA GLY A 23 1.60 -7.45 -4.12
C GLY A 23 2.37 -7.81 -2.84
N ALA A 24 2.74 -9.09 -2.73
CA ALA A 24 3.53 -9.65 -1.62
C ALA A 24 5.01 -9.89 -1.99
N GLY A 25 5.54 -9.10 -2.92
CA GLY A 25 6.76 -9.44 -3.67
C GLY A 25 8.08 -9.28 -2.92
N TYR A 26 8.10 -8.46 -1.87
CA TYR A 26 9.34 -8.13 -1.18
C TYR A 26 9.26 -8.60 0.27
N ARG A 27 10.17 -9.52 0.67
CA ARG A 27 10.46 -9.83 2.08
C ARG A 27 11.23 -8.66 2.70
N GLU A 28 10.64 -7.48 2.64
CA GLU A 28 11.13 -6.31 3.35
C GLU A 28 10.58 -6.32 4.78
N HIS A 29 11.34 -5.78 5.72
CA HIS A 29 10.84 -5.57 7.07
C HIS A 29 9.74 -4.50 6.99
N GLU A 30 8.48 -4.92 7.08
CA GLU A 30 7.35 -4.02 7.17
C GLU A 30 7.37 -3.34 8.55
N GLU A 31 7.82 -2.09 8.60
CA GLU A 31 7.81 -1.29 9.83
C GLU A 31 6.42 -0.72 10.15
N VAL A 32 5.55 -0.63 9.13
CA VAL A 32 4.18 -0.12 9.25
C VAL A 32 3.21 -0.93 8.41
N GLU A 33 2.00 -1.12 8.95
CA GLU A 33 0.93 -1.80 8.22
C GLU A 33 0.18 -0.86 7.26
N PRO A 34 -0.07 -1.31 6.01
CA PRO A 34 -0.97 -0.61 5.10
C PRO A 34 -2.42 -0.75 5.55
N ASP A 35 -3.30 0.12 5.06
CA ASP A 35 -4.75 0.00 5.31
C ASP A 35 -5.35 -1.20 4.56
N VAL A 36 -4.82 -1.55 3.39
CA VAL A 36 -5.21 -2.75 2.63
C VAL A 36 -4.05 -3.25 1.77
N ARG A 37 -4.00 -4.57 1.56
CA ARG A 37 -3.09 -5.24 0.60
C ARG A 37 -3.93 -5.79 -0.56
N LEU A 38 -3.52 -5.51 -1.79
CA LEU A 38 -4.21 -5.94 -3.01
C LEU A 38 -3.21 -6.47 -4.04
N ASP A 39 -3.64 -7.30 -4.97
CA ASP A 39 -2.72 -7.97 -5.90
C ASP A 39 -2.55 -7.21 -7.23
N SER A 40 -3.39 -6.21 -7.50
CA SER A 40 -3.37 -5.47 -8.75
C SER A 40 -3.82 -4.02 -8.63
N ILE A 41 -3.40 -3.19 -9.58
CA ILE A 41 -3.90 -1.81 -9.72
C ILE A 41 -5.41 -1.81 -10.03
N ALA A 42 -5.90 -2.83 -10.74
CA ALA A 42 -7.33 -2.95 -11.05
C ALA A 42 -8.16 -3.11 -9.75
N GLU A 43 -7.77 -4.02 -8.87
CA GLU A 43 -8.40 -4.16 -7.54
C GLU A 43 -8.28 -2.89 -6.70
N ALA A 44 -7.12 -2.21 -6.76
CA ALA A 44 -6.95 -0.95 -6.05
C ALA A 44 -7.89 0.15 -6.57
N ALA A 45 -8.11 0.22 -7.88
CA ALA A 45 -9.08 1.13 -8.46
C ALA A 45 -10.51 0.80 -8.01
N GLU A 46 -10.88 -0.49 -7.99
CA GLU A 46 -12.18 -0.93 -7.47
C GLU A 46 -12.38 -0.61 -5.99
N TRP A 47 -11.32 -0.71 -5.17
CA TRP A 47 -11.40 -0.36 -3.76
C TRP A 47 -11.49 1.15 -3.50
N ILE A 48 -10.95 1.98 -4.39
CA ILE A 48 -10.95 3.45 -4.25
C ILE A 48 -12.31 4.06 -4.62
N LEU A 49 -13.03 3.47 -5.58
CA LEU A 49 -14.33 3.94 -6.08
C LEU A 49 -15.47 3.67 -5.09
#